data_AF-A0A7Y2UAQ9-F1
#
_entry.id   AF-A0A7Y2UAQ9-F1
#
_cell.length_a   1.000
_cell.length_b   1.000
_cell.length_c   1.000
_cell.angle_alpha   90.00
_cell.angle_beta   90.00
_cell.angle_gamma   90.00
#
_symmetry.space_group_name_H-M   'P 1'
#
loop_
_entity.id
_entity.type
_entity.pdbx_description
1 polymer ?
#
loop_
_entity_poly.entity_id
_entity_poly.type
_entity_poly.pdbx_seq_one_letter_code
_entity_poly.pdbx_strand_id
1 'polypeptide(L)'
;MGKQKRLYVLDTNVLMHDPTSMFRFEEHDVFLPMIVLEELDAAKKGLTEVSRNVRQVSRFIGDMMSAQGVTQLEDGLELLIPHGLELP
;
A
#
# COMPACT_ATOMS: atom_id res chain seq x y z
N MET A 1 5.93 14.65 25.34
CA MET A 1 4.71 14.76 24.50
C MET A 1 4.70 13.54 23.60
N GLY A 2 3.92 12.51 23.92
CA GLY A 2 3.89 11.30 23.10
C GLY A 2 3.39 11.65 21.70
N LYS A 3 4.17 11.33 20.67
CA LYS A 3 3.78 11.53 19.27
C LYS A 3 2.51 10.70 19.05
N GLN A 4 1.38 11.38 18.90
CA GLN A 4 0.07 10.73 18.85
C GLN A 4 -0.02 10.01 17.50
N LYS A 5 -0.13 8.67 17.50
CA LYS A 5 -0.38 7.90 16.28
C LYS A 5 -1.64 8.44 15.61
N ARG A 6 -1.53 8.71 14.31
CA ARG A 6 -2.62 9.19 13.45
C ARG A 6 -2.95 8.10 12.46
N LEU A 7 -4.20 8.10 12.00
CA LEU A 7 -4.66 7.23 10.92
C LEU A 7 -4.72 8.05 9.64
N TYR A 8 -3.99 7.62 8.60
CA TYR A 8 -4.04 8.22 7.28
C TYR A 8 -4.89 7.36 6.36
N VAL A 9 -5.82 7.99 5.64
CA VAL A 9 -6.59 7.32 4.60
C VAL A 9 -5.89 7.58 3.27
N LEU A 10 -5.48 6.51 2.59
CA LEU A 10 -4.87 6.62 1.27
C LEU A 10 -5.91 6.44 0.16
N ASP A 11 -5.78 7.29 -0.85
CA ASP A 11 -6.53 7.26 -2.10
C ASP A 11 -5.71 6.50 -3.15
N THR A 12 -6.39 5.83 -4.06
CA THR A 12 -5.83 5.17 -5.24
C THR A 12 -4.91 6.09 -6.04
N ASN A 13 -5.26 7.36 -6.23
CA ASN A 13 -4.43 8.30 -7.00
C ASN A 13 -3.02 8.44 -6.42
N VAL A 14 -2.89 8.46 -5.09
CA VAL A 14 -1.59 8.57 -4.42
C VAL A 14 -0.74 7.33 -4.72
N LEU A 15 -1.36 6.15 -4.65
CA LEU A 15 -0.70 4.86 -4.93
C LEU A 15 -0.35 4.67 -6.41
N MET A 16 -1.19 5.19 -7.31
CA MET A 16 -0.98 5.17 -8.76
C MET A 16 0.20 6.03 -9.19
N HIS A 17 0.42 7.16 -8.51
CA HIS A 17 1.53 8.06 -8.80
C HIS A 17 2.79 7.71 -8.02
N ASP A 18 2.64 7.13 -6.82
CA ASP A 18 3.77 6.71 -6.00
C ASP A 18 3.46 5.40 -5.25
N PRO A 19 4.00 4.26 -5.71
CA PRO A 19 3.75 2.97 -5.08
C PRO A 19 4.40 2.83 -3.69
N THR A 20 5.37 3.69 -3.36
CA THR A 20 6.09 3.66 -2.08
C THR A 20 5.45 4.54 -1.01
N SER A 21 4.45 5.35 -1.40
CA SER A 21 3.76 6.29 -0.50
C SER A 21 3.24 5.62 0.76
N MET A 22 2.69 4.40 0.66
CA MET A 22 2.18 3.65 1.82
C MET A 22 3.21 3.43 2.93
N PHE A 23 4.51 3.44 2.64
CA PHE A 23 5.60 3.22 3.61
C PHE A 23 6.15 4.50 4.21
N ARG A 24 5.73 5.68 3.73
CA ARG A 24 6.27 6.98 4.19
C ARG A 24 5.58 7.55 5.43
N PHE A 25 4.62 6.82 5.99
CA PHE A 25 3.86 7.26 7.15
C PHE A 25 4.54 6.90 8.49
N GLU A 26 5.77 6.36 8.46
CA GLU A 26 6.59 6.03 9.64
C GLU A 26 5.80 5.27 10.72
N GLU A 27 5.54 5.92 11.85
CA GLU A 27 4.88 5.37 13.05
C GLU A 27 3.34 5.37 12.97
N HIS A 28 2.76 5.85 11.86
CA HIS A 28 1.33 6.08 11.71
C HIS A 28 0.65 4.94 10.95
N ASP A 29 -0.63 4.71 11.28
CA ASP A 29 -1.40 3.64 10.66
C ASP A 29 -2.01 4.13 9.33
N VAL A 30 -2.07 3.23 8.36
CA VAL A 30 -2.61 3.50 7.03
C VAL A 30 -3.90 2.71 6.84
N PHE A 31 -4.98 3.40 6.51
CA PHE A 31 -6.25 2.80 6.14
C PHE A 31 -6.43 2.87 4.63
N LEU A 32 -6.62 1.70 4.01
CA LEU A 32 -6.97 1.54 2.61
C LEU A 32 -8.43 1.13 2.51
N PRO A 33 -9.33 2.01 2.05
CA PRO A 33 -10.71 1.62 1.76
C PRO A 33 -10.75 0.49 0.72
N MET A 34 -11.70 -0.45 0.85
CA MET A 34 -11.84 -1.56 -0.10
C MET A 34 -11.98 -1.09 -1.56
N ILE A 35 -12.68 0.03 -1.79
CA ILE A 35 -12.82 0.64 -3.11
C ILE A 35 -11.47 0.98 -3.76
N VAL A 36 -10.45 1.34 -2.97
CA VAL A 36 -9.11 1.64 -3.49
C VAL A 36 -8.48 0.38 -4.09
N LEU A 37 -8.69 -0.78 -3.47
CA LEU A 37 -8.18 -2.05 -3.99
C LEU A 37 -8.87 -2.46 -5.29
N GLU A 38 -10.16 -2.21 -5.40
CA GLU A 38 -10.94 -2.44 -6.62
C GLU A 38 -10.46 -1.56 -7.77
N GLU A 39 -10.22 -0.27 -7.50
CA GLU A 39 -9.69 0.68 -8.49
C GLU A 39 -8.26 0.33 -8.90
N LEU A 40 -7.40 -0.07 -7.97
CA LEU A 40 -6.08 -0.62 -8.28
C LEU A 40 -6.21 -1.86 -9.17
N ASP A 41 -7.13 -2.79 -8.89
CA ASP A 41 -7.30 -3.97 -9.72
C ASP A 41 -7.69 -3.63 -11.17
N ALA A 42 -8.64 -2.71 -11.33
CA ALA A 42 -9.05 -2.21 -12.64
C ALA A 42 -7.90 -1.54 -13.41
N ALA A 43 -7.03 -0.80 -12.71
CA ALA A 43 -5.94 -0.02 -13.30
C ALA A 43 -4.66 -0.84 -13.64
N LYS A 44 -4.62 -2.15 -13.32
CA LYS A 44 -3.49 -3.04 -13.66
C LYS A 44 -3.25 -3.20 -15.16
N LYS A 45 -4.28 -2.96 -15.97
CA LYS A 45 -4.28 -3.19 -17.43
C LYS A 45 -3.56 -2.05 -18.15
N GLY A 46 -2.67 -2.41 -19.08
CA GLY A 46 -1.94 -1.46 -19.92
C GLY A 46 -0.45 -1.38 -19.61
N LEU A 47 0.24 -0.58 -20.42
CA LEU A 47 1.70 -0.42 -20.42
C LEU A 47 2.15 0.94 -19.87
N THR A 48 1.22 1.73 -19.33
CA THR A 48 1.54 3.05 -18.78
C THR A 48 2.34 2.93 -17.49
N GLU A 49 3.00 4.01 -17.10
CA GLU A 49 3.67 4.12 -15.81
C GLU A 49 2.69 3.93 -14.65
N VAL A 50 1.49 4.50 -14.74
CA VAL A 50 0.40 4.28 -13.77
C VAL A 50 0.09 2.78 -13.63
N SER A 51 -0.11 2.04 -14.72
CA SER A 51 -0.35 0.60 -14.66
C SER A 51 0.84 -0.16 -14.07
N ARG A 52 2.08 0.31 -14.28
CA ARG A 52 3.29 -0.27 -13.65
C ARG A 52 3.27 -0.04 -12.14
N ASN A 53 2.99 1.18 -11.68
CA ASN A 53 2.93 1.54 -10.27
C ASN A 53 1.83 0.75 -9.55
N VAL A 54 0.65 0.67 -10.15
CA VAL A 54 -0.47 -0.13 -9.63
C VAL A 54 -0.10 -1.60 -9.45
N ARG A 55 0.61 -2.20 -10.42
CA ARG A 55 1.13 -3.58 -10.30
C ARG A 55 2.15 -3.70 -9.16
N GLN A 56 2.98 -2.68 -8.95
CA GLN A 56 3.94 -2.66 -7.85
C GLN A 56 3.25 -2.55 -6.49
N VAL A 57 2.25 -1.68 -6.33
CA VAL A 57 1.41 -1.58 -5.13
C VAL A 57 0.76 -2.92 -4.81
N SER A 58 0.18 -3.57 -5.83
CA SER A 58 -0.46 -4.88 -5.65
C SER A 58 0.52 -5.98 -5.23
N ARG A 59 1.77 -5.91 -5.72
CA ARG A 59 2.85 -6.82 -5.27
C ARG A 59 3.22 -6.55 -3.83
N PHE A 60 3.40 -5.29 -3.44
CA PHE A 60 3.70 -4.95 -2.05
C PHE A 60 2.65 -5.46 -1.07
N ILE A 61 1.37 -5.28 -1.38
CA ILE A 61 0.27 -5.81 -0.56
C ILE A 61 0.33 -7.34 -0.51
N GLY A 62 0.49 -8.01 -1.66
CA GLY A 62 0.58 -9.47 -1.73
C GLY A 62 1.78 -10.05 -0.98
N ASP A 63 2.95 -9.43 -1.10
CA ASP A 63 4.17 -9.84 -0.41
C ASP A 63 4.00 -9.70 1.11
N MET A 64 3.36 -8.62 1.56
CA MET A 64 3.06 -8.36 2.97
C MET A 64 2.06 -9.38 3.55
N MET A 65 0.99 -9.67 2.82
CA MET A 65 0.04 -10.74 3.17
C MET A 65 0.75 -12.10 3.28
N SER A 66 1.57 -12.44 2.30
CA SER A 66 2.31 -13.70 2.27
C SER A 66 3.33 -13.80 3.41
N ALA A 67 4.03 -12.71 3.75
CA ALA A 67 5.02 -12.67 4.81
C ALA A 67 4.39 -12.81 6.20
N GLN A 68 3.18 -12.28 6.39
CA GLN A 68 2.46 -12.33 7.67
C GLN A 68 1.51 -13.52 7.78
N GLY A 69 1.32 -14.30 6.71
CA GLY A 69 0.39 -15.42 6.68
C GLY A 69 -1.08 -15.00 6.77
N VAL A 70 -1.38 -13.74 6.44
CA VAL A 70 -2.73 -13.18 6.48
C VAL A 70 -3.51 -13.63 5.26
N THR A 71 -4.67 -14.24 5.50
CA THR A 71 -5.55 -14.77 4.45
C THR A 71 -6.71 -13.85 4.14
N GLN A 72 -7.09 -12.95 5.06
CA GLN A 72 -8.18 -11.99 4.89
C GLN A 72 -7.68 -10.57 5.14
N LEU A 73 -7.97 -9.65 4.20
CA LEU A 73 -7.51 -8.25 4.32
C LEU A 73 -8.12 -7.51 5.52
N GLU A 74 -9.30 -7.93 5.96
CA GLU A 74 -10.02 -7.36 7.09
C GLU A 74 -9.32 -7.57 8.44
N ASP A 75 -8.40 -8.53 8.53
CA ASP A 75 -7.56 -8.74 9.72
C ASP A 75 -6.48 -7.65 9.85
N GLY A 76 -6.31 -6.81 8.82
CA GLY A 76 -5.27 -5.80 8.73
C GLY A 76 -3.90 -6.40 8.40
N LEU A 77 -2.95 -5.52 8.10
CA LEU A 77 -1.56 -5.88 7.82
C LEU A 77 -0.65 -4.96 8.60
N GLU A 78 0.39 -5.51 9.21
CA GLU A 78 1.48 -4.68 9.72
C GLU A 78 2.21 -4.04 8.55
N LEU A 79 2.40 -2.73 8.59
CA LEU A 79 3.05 -2.00 7.50
C LEU A 79 4.56 -2.26 7.51
N LEU A 80 4.98 -3.32 6.80
CA LEU A 80 6.38 -3.73 6.69
C LEU A 80 7.02 -3.13 5.43
N ILE A 81 8.22 -2.53 5.58
CA ILE A 81 9.00 -2.05 4.44
C ILE A 81 9.58 -3.27 3.71
N PRO A 82 9.32 -3.45 2.39
CA PRO A 82 9.89 -4.53 1.61
C PRO A 82 11.42 -4.49 1.63
N HIS A 83 12.07 -5.65 1.77
CA HIS A 83 13.53 -5.74 1.76
C HIS A 83 14.11 -5.14 0.47
N GLY A 84 15.02 -4.18 0.62
CA GLY A 84 15.69 -3.51 -0.50
C GLY A 84 14.99 -2.25 -1.03
N LEU A 85 13.88 -1.81 -0.42
CA LEU A 85 13.29 -0.51 -0.73
C LEU A 85 13.98 0.60 0.09
N GLU A 86 14.81 1.40 -0.58
CA GLU A 86 15.32 2.64 0.00
C GLU A 86 14.24 3.73 -0.14
N LEU A 87 13.72 4.19 0.99
CA LEU A 87 12.84 5.35 1.02
C LEU A 87 13.70 6.63 1.00
N PRO A 88 13.38 7.61 0.16
CA PRO A 88 14.10 8.89 0.10
C PRO A 88 13.95 9.72 1.37
#